data_AF-A0A937Z2X4-F1
#
_entry.id   AF-A0A937Z2X4-F1
#
_cell.length_a   1.000
_cell.length_b   1.000
_cell.length_c   1.000
_cell.angle_alpha   90.00
_cell.angle_beta   90.00
_cell.angle_gamma   90.00
#
_symmetry.space_group_name_H-M   'P 1'
#
loop_
_entity.id
_entity.type
_entity.pdbx_description
1 polymer ?
#
loop_
_entity_poly.entity_id
_entity_poly.type
_entity_poly.pdbx_seq_one_letter_code
_entity_poly.pdbx_strand_id
1 'polypeptide(L)'
;MKRIMTLGLAIVAIGAGALIVRAIAHREASPDALGSGIIEADEVRVSAKVGGRLSEVLVREGDHLKGGQVVARLEHADIEAERQRAEAAVRAAEAGLQDLERGSRPEQIEAARAHVAEAVAARDGAQAQVATAAEHHRKVTDLKQATDEARARARLAEARVVQAKAQLDEARRGATPEDTAALQAVVAQADARVEGARTALRNAEAVYGHQSAIEGPLIAAATEEAVAQATTRLARNENARAQQLADQDAATPQALDRATTERAAAEAKLAGAGQGVQDAREQVALTRAQAQQLRDAARTALDEALRARDAAQARLEVVLAGTREERIRLAEAALRAAEAEAEGAADALTNASAAHADRLAARQQRDSAATALERARAGERAAQAELSLLLAGHTQEALEVARGRAAEARAALKAVEVR
;
A
#
# COMPACT_ATOMS: atom_id res chain seq x y z
N MET A 1 -74.34 -63.36 7.87
CA MET A 1 -73.33 -63.93 8.78
C MET A 1 -71.98 -64.25 8.10
N LYS A 2 -71.93 -64.90 6.92
CA LYS A 2 -70.66 -65.30 6.26
C LYS A 2 -69.71 -64.13 5.87
N ARG A 3 -70.22 -62.94 5.51
CA ARG A 3 -69.41 -61.77 5.12
C ARG A 3 -68.72 -61.03 6.28
N ILE A 4 -69.28 -61.13 7.49
CA ILE A 4 -68.70 -60.50 8.69
C ILE A 4 -67.53 -61.36 9.22
N MET A 5 -67.62 -62.68 9.04
CA MET A 5 -66.58 -63.63 9.45
C MET A 5 -65.31 -63.54 8.58
N THR A 6 -65.45 -63.29 7.27
CA THR A 6 -64.32 -63.10 6.36
C THR A 6 -63.59 -61.77 6.58
N LEU A 7 -64.30 -60.72 7.01
CA LEU A 7 -63.69 -59.43 7.33
C LEU A 7 -62.86 -59.49 8.63
N GLY A 8 -63.35 -60.23 9.63
CA GLY A 8 -62.61 -60.44 10.88
C GLY A 8 -61.30 -61.21 10.69
N LEU A 9 -61.28 -62.21 9.81
CA LEU A 9 -60.07 -63.00 9.53
C LEU A 9 -58.99 -62.19 8.81
N ALA A 10 -59.39 -61.30 7.89
CA ALA A 10 -58.45 -60.42 7.20
C ALA A 10 -57.79 -59.42 8.16
N ILE A 11 -58.53 -58.89 9.13
CA ILE A 11 -57.99 -57.96 10.14
C ILE A 11 -56.99 -58.67 11.07
N VAL A 12 -57.27 -59.92 11.45
CA VAL A 12 -56.34 -60.73 12.26
C VAL A 12 -55.07 -61.07 11.48
N ALA A 13 -55.17 -61.39 10.19
CA ALA A 13 -54.01 -61.67 9.34
C ALA A 13 -53.12 -60.42 9.14
N ILE A 14 -53.73 -59.25 8.95
CA ILE A 14 -53.01 -57.98 8.84
C ILE A 14 -52.37 -57.60 10.18
N GLY A 15 -53.07 -57.81 11.30
CA GLY A 15 -52.53 -57.60 12.65
C GLY A 15 -51.36 -58.52 12.97
N ALA A 16 -51.45 -59.80 12.61
CA ALA A 16 -50.38 -60.77 12.76
C ALA A 16 -49.17 -60.44 11.86
N GLY A 17 -49.42 -60.03 10.61
CA GLY A 17 -48.38 -59.55 9.70
C GLY A 17 -47.65 -58.32 10.24
N ALA A 18 -48.39 -57.34 10.77
CA ALA A 18 -47.81 -56.15 11.38
C ALA A 18 -46.99 -56.47 12.64
N LEU A 19 -47.45 -57.44 13.45
CA LEU A 19 -46.72 -57.93 14.62
C LEU A 19 -45.43 -58.67 14.24
N ILE A 20 -45.45 -59.48 13.19
CA ILE A 20 -44.27 -60.20 12.69
C ILE A 20 -43.25 -59.20 12.11
N VAL A 21 -43.69 -58.24 11.30
CA VAL A 21 -42.79 -57.20 10.75
C VAL A 21 -42.18 -56.36 11.88
N ARG A 22 -42.97 -56.01 12.91
CA ARG A 22 -42.46 -55.30 14.08
C ARG A 22 -41.49 -56.15 14.91
N ALA A 23 -41.71 -57.45 15.05
CA ALA A 23 -40.82 -58.36 15.76
C ALA A 23 -39.49 -58.60 15.02
N ILE A 24 -39.49 -58.57 13.69
CA ILE A 24 -38.27 -58.66 12.88
C ILE A 24 -37.52 -57.32 12.90
N ALA A 25 -38.23 -56.19 12.89
CA ALA A 25 -37.64 -54.85 12.94
C ALA A 25 -37.12 -54.45 14.34
N HIS A 26 -37.51 -55.15 15.41
CA HIS A 26 -37.02 -54.95 16.78
C HIS A 26 -36.02 -56.04 17.22
N ARG A 27 -35.41 -56.79 16.29
CA ARG A 27 -34.15 -57.47 16.60
C ARG A 27 -33.08 -56.41 16.79
N GLU A 28 -32.96 -55.94 18.03
CA GLU A 28 -31.84 -55.14 18.50
C GLU A 28 -30.54 -55.83 18.08
N ALA A 29 -29.66 -55.05 17.45
CA ALA A 29 -28.33 -55.50 17.05
C ALA A 29 -27.65 -56.16 18.26
N SER A 30 -27.19 -57.39 18.09
CA SER A 30 -26.41 -58.10 19.11
C SER A 30 -25.25 -57.21 19.57
N PRO A 31 -25.01 -57.07 20.89
CA PRO A 31 -23.93 -56.23 21.42
C PRO A 31 -22.52 -56.71 21.04
N ASP A 32 -22.39 -57.86 20.37
CA ASP A 32 -21.13 -58.46 19.90
C ASP A 32 -20.94 -58.42 18.37
N ALA A 33 -21.61 -57.51 17.66
CA ALA A 33 -21.33 -57.29 16.24
C ALA A 33 -19.97 -56.57 16.06
N LEU A 34 -18.88 -57.35 16.02
CA LEU A 34 -17.56 -56.89 15.57
C LEU A 34 -17.59 -56.61 14.07
N GLY A 35 -17.98 -55.39 13.69
CA GLY A 35 -17.88 -54.88 12.33
C GLY A 35 -16.51 -54.25 12.10
N SER A 36 -15.71 -54.79 11.17
CA SER A 36 -14.50 -54.15 10.69
C SER A 36 -14.86 -53.12 9.61
N GLY A 37 -14.66 -51.84 9.90
CA GLY A 37 -14.89 -50.73 8.98
C GLY A 37 -13.69 -49.78 8.98
N ILE A 38 -13.58 -48.94 7.95
CA ILE A 38 -12.53 -47.92 7.84
C ILE A 38 -13.18 -46.58 8.12
N ILE A 39 -12.61 -45.80 9.03
CA ILE A 39 -12.99 -44.41 9.26
C ILE A 39 -12.21 -43.58 8.24
N GLU A 40 -12.89 -43.11 7.19
CA GLU A 40 -12.34 -42.14 6.24
C GLU A 40 -12.56 -40.73 6.81
N ALA A 41 -11.49 -39.93 6.90
CA ALA A 41 -11.53 -38.56 7.42
C ALA A 41 -10.66 -37.64 6.55
N ASP A 42 -11.17 -36.43 6.27
CA ASP A 42 -10.42 -35.41 5.54
C ASP A 42 -9.38 -34.77 6.47
N GLU A 43 -8.09 -34.94 6.16
CA GLU A 43 -7.01 -34.34 6.94
C GLU A 43 -6.61 -32.98 6.35
N VAL A 44 -6.65 -31.92 7.17
CA VAL A 44 -6.26 -30.56 6.80
C VAL A 44 -5.02 -30.15 7.56
N ARG A 45 -3.93 -29.89 6.84
CA ARG A 45 -2.71 -29.33 7.44
C ARG A 45 -2.90 -27.85 7.71
N VAL A 46 -2.73 -27.45 8.97
CA VAL A 46 -2.85 -26.07 9.42
C VAL A 46 -1.45 -25.46 9.55
N SER A 47 -1.22 -24.31 8.90
CA SER A 47 0.05 -23.60 8.95
C SER A 47 -0.18 -22.11 9.20
N ALA A 48 0.82 -21.45 9.79
CA ALA A 48 0.78 -20.02 10.04
C ALA A 48 1.05 -19.23 8.76
N LYS A 49 0.32 -18.12 8.59
CA LYS A 49 0.47 -17.19 7.45
C LYS A 49 1.64 -16.21 7.62
N VAL A 50 2.17 -16.09 8.83
CA VAL A 50 3.31 -15.24 9.17
C VAL A 50 4.36 -16.08 9.89
N GLY A 51 5.64 -15.80 9.64
CA GLY A 51 6.74 -16.41 10.37
C GLY A 51 6.79 -15.90 11.81
N GLY A 52 7.01 -16.79 12.77
CA GLY A 52 7.08 -16.42 14.18
C GLY A 52 7.33 -17.61 15.08
N ARG A 53 7.59 -17.33 16.36
CA ARG A 53 7.77 -18.36 17.38
C ARG A 53 6.42 -18.78 17.93
N LEU A 54 6.20 -20.07 18.13
CA LEU A 54 4.96 -20.57 18.73
C LEU A 54 4.90 -20.13 20.21
N SER A 55 3.85 -19.41 20.58
CA SER A 55 3.63 -18.95 21.96
C SER A 55 2.83 -20.00 22.75
N GLU A 56 1.68 -20.41 22.21
CA GLU A 56 0.79 -21.37 22.87
C GLU A 56 -0.01 -22.19 21.86
N VAL A 57 -0.36 -23.42 22.26
CA VAL A 57 -1.31 -24.29 21.55
C VAL A 57 -2.57 -24.39 22.42
N LEU A 58 -3.72 -24.03 21.84
CA LEU A 58 -4.98 -23.86 22.56
C LEU A 58 -5.91 -25.08 22.51
N VAL A 59 -5.52 -26.08 21.71
CA VAL A 59 -6.32 -27.28 21.45
C VAL A 59 -5.49 -28.53 21.71
N ARG A 60 -6.16 -29.64 22.02
CA ARG A 60 -5.54 -30.94 22.26
C ARG A 60 -5.97 -31.92 21.17
N GLU A 61 -5.18 -32.97 21.01
CA GLU A 61 -5.53 -34.08 20.12
C GLU A 61 -6.87 -34.69 20.56
N GLY A 62 -7.79 -34.85 19.61
CA GLY A 62 -9.14 -35.34 19.85
C GLY A 62 -10.20 -34.26 20.14
N ASP A 63 -9.81 -32.98 20.26
CA ASP A 63 -10.79 -31.89 20.43
C ASP A 63 -11.60 -31.66 19.15
N HIS A 64 -12.93 -31.54 19.30
CA HIS A 64 -13.80 -31.14 18.20
C HIS A 64 -13.70 -29.64 17.95
N LEU A 65 -13.22 -29.26 16.77
CA LEU A 65 -13.04 -27.88 16.37
C LEU A 65 -14.18 -27.39 15.48
N LYS A 66 -14.57 -26.13 15.65
CA LYS A 66 -15.46 -25.42 14.72
C LYS A 66 -14.64 -24.62 13.72
N GLY A 67 -15.15 -24.44 12.51
CA GLY A 67 -14.50 -23.59 11.50
C GLY A 67 -14.27 -22.17 12.06
N GLY A 68 -13.03 -21.68 11.97
CA GLY A 68 -12.62 -20.38 12.50
C GLY A 68 -12.15 -20.38 13.96
N GLN A 69 -12.12 -21.53 14.63
CA GLN A 69 -11.57 -21.65 15.98
C GLN A 69 -10.04 -21.50 15.99
N VAL A 70 -9.51 -20.71 16.91
CA VAL A 70 -8.06 -20.52 17.07
C VAL A 70 -7.45 -21.77 17.69
N VAL A 71 -6.46 -22.35 16.99
CA VAL A 71 -5.78 -23.59 17.41
C VAL A 71 -4.43 -23.34 18.09
N ALA A 72 -3.75 -22.26 17.72
CA ALA A 72 -2.45 -21.89 18.25
C ALA A 72 -2.23 -20.38 18.07
N ARG A 73 -1.37 -19.79 18.91
CA ARG A 73 -0.95 -18.39 18.79
C ARG A 73 0.56 -18.29 18.63
N LEU A 74 0.99 -17.36 17.79
CA LEU A 74 2.39 -17.00 17.67
C LEU A 74 2.75 -15.83 18.59
N GLU A 75 4.00 -15.76 18.99
CA GLU A 75 4.59 -14.60 19.65
C GLU A 75 4.54 -13.41 18.68
N HIS A 76 3.91 -12.31 19.10
CA HIS A 76 3.55 -11.19 18.22
C HIS A 76 3.93 -9.83 18.80
N ALA A 77 4.84 -9.80 19.79
CA ALA A 77 5.29 -8.55 20.43
C ALA A 77 5.89 -7.56 19.41
N ASP A 78 6.69 -8.06 18.47
CA ASP A 78 7.28 -7.23 17.40
C ASP A 78 6.24 -6.73 16.40
N ILE A 79 5.24 -7.55 16.06
CA ILE A 79 4.15 -7.19 15.14
C ILE A 79 3.23 -6.15 15.79
N GLU A 80 2.95 -6.30 17.08
CA GLU A 80 2.18 -5.35 17.88
C GLU A 80 2.94 -4.02 18.03
N ALA A 81 4.25 -4.06 18.26
CA ALA A 81 5.08 -2.86 18.29
C ALA A 81 5.07 -2.13 16.93
N GLU A 82 5.11 -2.86 15.82
CA GLU A 82 5.02 -2.28 14.48
C GLU A 82 3.63 -1.69 14.19
N ARG A 83 2.55 -2.32 14.66
CA ARG A 83 1.20 -1.74 14.63
C ARG A 83 1.15 -0.41 15.37
N GLN A 84 1.69 -0.36 16.59
CA GLN A 84 1.70 0.85 17.41
C GLN A 84 2.53 1.97 16.76
N ARG A 85 3.65 1.65 16.11
CA ARG A 85 4.44 2.63 15.32
C ARG A 85 3.66 3.15 14.12
N ALA A 86 2.99 2.27 13.37
CA ALA A 86 2.16 2.68 12.24
C ALA A 86 0.99 3.58 12.70
N GLU A 87 0.33 3.24 13.81
CA GLU A 87 -0.76 4.06 14.39
C GLU A 87 -0.23 5.42 14.88
N ALA A 88 0.99 5.47 15.43
CA ALA A 88 1.63 6.74 15.78
C ALA A 88 1.95 7.59 14.54
N ALA A 89 2.34 6.97 13.43
CA ALA A 89 2.59 7.67 12.18
C ALA A 89 1.30 8.27 11.58
N VAL A 90 0.17 7.58 11.68
CA VAL A 90 -1.15 8.12 11.30
C VAL A 90 -1.46 9.37 12.13
N ARG A 91 -1.38 9.26 13.47
CA ARG A 91 -1.64 10.41 14.35
C ARG A 91 -0.75 11.61 14.05
N ALA A 92 0.52 11.38 13.71
CA ALA A 92 1.44 12.44 13.32
C ALA A 92 1.05 13.08 11.98
N ALA A 93 0.64 12.27 10.99
CA ALA A 93 0.18 12.77 9.69
C ALA A 93 -1.14 13.54 9.80
N GLU A 94 -2.11 13.05 10.58
CA GLU A 94 -3.37 13.71 10.88
C GLU A 94 -3.15 15.03 11.62
N ALA A 95 -2.24 15.06 12.61
CA ALA A 95 -1.88 16.29 13.29
C ALA A 95 -1.27 17.31 12.32
N GLY A 96 -0.42 16.87 11.40
CA GLY A 96 0.12 17.71 10.33
C GLY A 96 -0.98 18.27 9.42
N LEU A 97 -1.96 17.44 9.04
CA LEU A 97 -3.09 17.88 8.21
C LEU A 97 -3.95 18.90 8.95
N GLN A 98 -4.23 18.66 10.23
CA GLN A 98 -5.00 19.58 11.05
C GLN A 98 -4.28 20.91 11.28
N ASP A 99 -2.96 20.88 11.47
CA ASP A 99 -2.13 22.07 11.56
C ASP A 99 -2.16 22.88 10.27
N LEU A 100 -2.14 22.19 9.13
CA LEU A 100 -2.24 22.77 7.81
C LEU A 100 -3.63 23.41 7.58
N GLU A 101 -4.72 22.70 7.88
CA GLU A 101 -6.10 23.19 7.76
C GLU A 101 -6.38 24.40 8.67
N ARG A 102 -5.73 24.46 9.84
CA ARG A 102 -5.84 25.61 10.76
C ARG A 102 -5.23 26.88 10.16
N GLY A 103 -4.34 26.74 9.16
CA GLY A 103 -3.71 27.85 8.46
C GLY A 103 -2.76 28.66 9.33
N SER A 104 -2.38 29.84 8.84
CA SER A 104 -1.48 30.75 9.57
C SER A 104 -2.14 31.24 10.86
N ARG A 105 -1.34 31.28 11.92
CA ARG A 105 -1.81 31.77 13.21
C ARG A 105 -2.13 33.27 13.13
N PRO A 106 -3.12 33.79 13.89
CA PRO A 106 -3.42 35.23 13.91
C PRO A 106 -2.19 36.10 14.17
N GLU A 107 -1.28 35.65 15.04
CA GLU A 107 -0.04 36.36 15.37
C GLU A 107 0.91 36.46 14.18
N GLN A 108 0.96 35.44 13.32
CA GLN A 108 1.76 35.46 12.09
C GLN A 108 1.18 36.45 11.06
N ILE A 109 -0.15 36.50 10.95
CA ILE A 109 -0.84 37.45 10.08
C ILE A 109 -0.62 38.88 10.57
N GLU A 110 -0.69 39.13 11.88
CA GLU A 110 -0.41 40.45 12.46
C GLU A 110 1.06 40.85 12.29
N ALA A 111 2.01 39.93 12.45
CA ALA A 111 3.42 40.20 12.15
C ALA A 111 3.63 40.58 10.67
N ALA A 112 3.01 39.86 9.74
CA ALA A 112 3.05 40.19 8.32
C ALA A 112 2.38 41.54 8.02
N ARG A 113 1.28 41.90 8.71
CA ARG A 113 0.66 43.24 8.61
C ARG A 113 1.59 44.33 9.13
N ALA A 114 2.28 44.09 10.23
CA ALA A 114 3.26 45.03 10.78
C ALA A 114 4.42 45.27 9.80
N HIS A 115 4.92 44.21 9.14
CA HIS A 115 5.93 44.35 8.09
C HIS A 115 5.43 45.14 6.87
N VAL A 116 4.16 44.98 6.47
CA VAL A 116 3.57 45.85 5.44
C VAL A 116 3.53 47.31 5.89
N ALA A 117 3.12 47.58 7.13
CA ALA A 117 3.07 48.94 7.68
C ALA A 117 4.47 49.58 7.75
N GLU A 118 5.48 48.81 8.18
CA GLU A 118 6.88 49.23 8.19
C GLU A 118 7.38 49.57 6.78
N ALA A 119 7.13 48.70 5.79
CA ALA A 119 7.52 48.93 4.41
C ALA A 119 6.84 50.18 3.82
N VAL A 120 5.56 50.41 4.13
CA VAL A 120 4.82 51.60 3.70
C VAL A 120 5.40 52.86 4.32
N ALA A 121 5.69 52.86 5.63
CA ALA A 121 6.33 53.99 6.30
C ALA A 121 7.72 54.31 5.71
N ALA A 122 8.51 53.28 5.40
CA ALA A 122 9.80 53.44 4.73
C ALA A 122 9.65 54.06 3.33
N ARG A 123 8.64 53.65 2.58
CA ARG A 123 8.31 54.17 1.25
C ARG A 123 7.86 55.63 1.31
N ASP A 124 6.99 55.99 2.25
CA ASP A 124 6.53 57.36 2.43
C ASP A 124 7.68 58.29 2.85
N GLY A 125 8.56 57.81 3.76
CA GLY A 125 9.78 58.52 4.13
C GLY A 125 10.74 58.74 2.96
N ALA A 126 10.94 57.71 2.12
CA ALA A 126 11.77 57.83 0.92
C ALA A 126 11.15 58.79 -0.13
N GLN A 127 9.83 58.79 -0.29
CA GLN A 127 9.13 59.73 -1.18
C GLN A 127 9.24 61.18 -0.67
N ALA A 128 9.16 61.41 0.64
CA ALA A 128 9.39 62.72 1.23
C ALA A 128 10.82 63.23 0.98
N GLN A 129 11.81 62.33 1.02
CA GLN A 129 13.21 62.65 0.66
C GLN A 129 13.34 63.05 -0.82
N VAL A 130 12.62 62.38 -1.73
CA VAL A 130 12.58 62.77 -3.15
C VAL A 130 12.00 64.18 -3.33
N ALA A 131 10.88 64.48 -2.66
CA ALA A 131 10.25 65.80 -2.73
C ALA A 131 11.20 66.90 -2.23
N THR A 132 11.86 66.64 -1.10
CA THR A 132 12.86 67.56 -0.51
C THR A 132 14.05 67.76 -1.44
N ALA A 133 14.63 66.69 -1.97
CA ALA A 133 15.76 66.76 -2.89
C ALA A 133 15.41 67.51 -4.18
N ALA A 134 14.20 67.29 -4.72
CA ALA A 134 13.72 68.00 -5.91
C ALA A 134 13.50 69.50 -5.66
N GLU A 135 13.04 69.91 -4.47
CA GLU A 135 12.91 71.32 -4.11
C GLU A 135 14.28 72.00 -3.99
N HIS A 136 15.26 71.34 -3.35
CA HIS A 136 16.62 71.85 -3.26
C HIS A 136 17.31 71.93 -4.63
N HIS A 137 17.07 70.98 -5.53
CA HIS A 137 17.58 71.02 -6.91
C HIS A 137 17.03 72.22 -7.71
N ARG A 138 15.79 72.66 -7.47
CA ARG A 138 15.25 73.88 -8.10
C ARG A 138 15.92 75.16 -7.60
N LYS A 139 16.44 75.16 -6.36
CA LYS A 139 17.10 76.31 -5.73
C LYS A 139 18.61 76.35 -5.99
N VAL A 140 19.25 75.21 -6.31
CA VAL A 140 20.69 75.07 -6.54
C VAL A 140 20.96 74.08 -7.69
N THR A 141 21.69 74.53 -8.71
CA THR A 141 21.90 73.82 -9.99
C THR A 141 22.66 72.49 -9.90
N ASP A 142 23.39 72.20 -8.81
CA ASP A 142 24.33 71.06 -8.72
C ASP A 142 23.85 69.83 -7.90
N LEU A 143 22.56 69.71 -7.58
CA LEU A 143 22.04 68.61 -6.74
C LEU A 143 21.39 67.43 -7.50
N LYS A 144 21.71 67.25 -8.79
CA LYS A 144 21.16 66.16 -9.62
C LYS A 144 21.42 64.79 -8.99
N GLN A 145 22.65 64.53 -8.55
CA GLN A 145 23.03 63.26 -7.91
C GLN A 145 22.19 62.95 -6.65
N ALA A 146 21.98 63.93 -5.77
CA ALA A 146 21.18 63.75 -4.55
C ALA A 146 19.71 63.44 -4.87
N THR A 147 19.17 64.03 -5.95
CA THR A 147 17.80 63.76 -6.41
C THR A 147 17.67 62.35 -6.98
N ASP A 148 18.65 61.91 -7.78
CA ASP A 148 18.65 60.58 -8.39
C ASP A 148 18.85 59.48 -7.32
N GLU A 149 19.71 59.70 -6.33
CA GLU A 149 19.87 58.80 -5.17
C GLU A 149 18.58 58.67 -4.35
N ALA A 150 17.86 59.79 -4.11
CA ALA A 150 16.59 59.76 -3.40
C ALA A 150 15.52 59.00 -4.20
N ARG A 151 15.46 59.17 -5.52
CA ARG A 151 14.52 58.45 -6.41
C ARG A 151 14.79 56.95 -6.42
N ALA A 152 16.06 56.56 -6.50
CA ALA A 152 16.45 55.15 -6.42
C ALA A 152 16.02 54.51 -5.09
N ARG A 153 16.19 55.22 -3.97
CA ARG A 153 15.73 54.76 -2.64
C ARG A 153 14.20 54.63 -2.57
N ALA A 154 13.46 55.56 -3.18
CA ALA A 154 12.00 55.50 -3.22
C ALA A 154 11.49 54.31 -4.05
N ARG A 155 12.09 54.03 -5.22
CA ARG A 155 11.77 52.84 -6.04
C ARG A 155 12.01 51.54 -5.28
N LEU A 156 13.15 51.43 -4.59
CA LEU A 156 13.47 50.26 -3.76
C LEU A 156 12.44 50.07 -2.63
N ALA A 157 12.08 51.15 -1.93
CA ALA A 157 11.10 51.10 -0.85
C ALA A 157 9.71 50.71 -1.36
N GLU A 158 9.32 51.15 -2.56
CA GLU A 158 8.07 50.73 -3.20
C GLU A 158 8.08 49.25 -3.58
N ALA A 159 9.18 48.72 -4.11
CA ALA A 159 9.30 47.29 -4.39
C ALA A 159 9.19 46.45 -3.10
N ARG A 160 9.76 46.92 -1.98
CA ARG A 160 9.62 46.27 -0.67
C ARG A 160 8.18 46.24 -0.16
N VAL A 161 7.38 47.27 -0.45
CA VAL A 161 5.94 47.26 -0.13
C VAL A 161 5.22 46.17 -0.91
N VAL A 162 5.52 46.01 -2.20
CA VAL A 162 4.91 44.96 -3.03
C VAL A 162 5.26 43.58 -2.49
N GLN A 163 6.54 43.36 -2.15
CA GLN A 163 7.00 42.10 -1.54
C GLN A 163 6.31 41.81 -0.20
N ALA A 164 6.27 42.79 0.72
CA ALA A 164 5.63 42.62 2.02
C ALA A 164 4.13 42.31 1.90
N LYS A 165 3.44 42.94 0.94
CA LYS A 165 2.02 42.66 0.66
C LYS A 165 1.82 41.25 0.13
N ALA A 166 2.68 40.79 -0.79
CA ALA A 166 2.61 39.42 -1.30
C ALA A 166 2.78 38.38 -0.17
N GLN A 167 3.71 38.62 0.77
CA GLN A 167 3.92 37.76 1.94
C GLN A 167 2.71 37.76 2.89
N LEU A 168 2.06 38.91 3.09
CA LEU A 168 0.84 38.99 3.89
C LEU A 168 -0.34 38.25 3.25
N ASP A 169 -0.49 38.36 1.93
CA ASP A 169 -1.55 37.66 1.20
C ASP A 169 -1.36 36.14 1.25
N GLU A 170 -0.12 35.67 1.14
CA GLU A 170 0.23 34.26 1.33
C GLU A 170 -0.12 33.78 2.74
N ALA A 171 0.26 34.55 3.78
CA ALA A 171 -0.07 34.23 5.16
C ALA A 171 -1.60 34.18 5.41
N ARG A 172 -2.38 35.05 4.77
CA ARG A 172 -3.85 35.11 4.97
C ARG A 172 -4.63 33.99 4.30
N ARG A 173 -4.19 33.49 3.14
CA ARG A 173 -4.90 32.40 2.44
C ARG A 173 -4.72 31.05 3.12
N GLY A 174 -3.60 30.84 3.83
CA GLY A 174 -3.32 29.57 4.50
C GLY A 174 -3.03 28.43 3.52
N ALA A 175 -3.40 27.21 3.92
CA ALA A 175 -3.19 26.01 3.12
C ALA A 175 -4.13 25.93 1.92
N THR A 176 -3.62 25.45 0.80
CA THR A 176 -4.43 25.27 -0.41
C THR A 176 -5.08 23.87 -0.44
N PRO A 177 -6.07 23.64 -1.32
CA PRO A 177 -6.62 22.30 -1.54
C PRO A 177 -5.55 21.27 -1.93
N GLU A 178 -4.46 21.69 -2.58
CA GLU A 178 -3.36 20.82 -3.02
C GLU A 178 -2.42 20.47 -1.87
N ASP A 179 -2.06 21.43 -1.01
CA ASP A 179 -1.32 21.14 0.23
C ASP A 179 -2.12 20.15 1.08
N THR A 180 -3.44 20.36 1.14
CA THR A 180 -4.38 19.50 1.85
C THR A 180 -4.42 18.11 1.21
N ALA A 181 -4.54 18.01 -0.11
CA ALA A 181 -4.55 16.75 -0.84
C ALA A 181 -3.23 15.97 -0.70
N ALA A 182 -2.09 16.68 -0.70
CA ALA A 182 -0.77 16.09 -0.50
C ALA A 182 -0.64 15.48 0.90
N LEU A 183 -1.06 16.21 1.96
CA LEU A 183 -1.06 15.67 3.32
C LEU A 183 -2.12 14.58 3.51
N GLN A 184 -3.27 14.67 2.86
CA GLN A 184 -4.27 13.58 2.83
C GLN A 184 -3.69 12.31 2.21
N ALA A 185 -2.87 12.41 1.15
CA ALA A 185 -2.18 11.25 0.59
C ALA A 185 -1.15 10.64 1.57
N VAL A 186 -0.49 11.47 2.38
CA VAL A 186 0.40 11.00 3.45
C VAL A 186 -0.38 10.28 4.55
N VAL A 187 -1.54 10.81 4.96
CA VAL A 187 -2.45 10.13 5.91
C VAL A 187 -2.90 8.78 5.35
N ALA A 188 -3.38 8.75 4.10
CA ALA A 188 -3.81 7.51 3.44
C ALA A 188 -2.68 6.46 3.34
N GLN A 189 -1.43 6.90 3.09
CA GLN A 189 -0.27 6.02 3.10
C GLN A 189 0.01 5.45 4.50
N ALA A 190 -0.13 6.27 5.54
CA ALA A 190 0.05 5.84 6.93
C ALA A 190 -1.04 4.85 7.36
N ASP A 191 -2.30 5.09 6.98
CA ASP A 191 -3.42 4.19 7.23
C ASP A 191 -3.22 2.82 6.58
N ALA A 192 -2.74 2.80 5.32
CA ALA A 192 -2.42 1.56 4.63
C ALA A 192 -1.37 0.73 5.37
N ARG A 193 -0.41 1.37 6.05
CA ARG A 193 0.59 0.67 6.89
C ARG A 193 -0.05 0.10 8.14
N VAL A 194 -0.98 0.81 8.78
CA VAL A 194 -1.74 0.30 9.93
C VAL A 194 -2.54 -0.93 9.55
N GLU A 195 -3.25 -0.91 8.42
CA GLU A 195 -4.03 -2.07 7.97
C GLU A 195 -3.16 -3.28 7.61
N GLY A 196 -1.98 -3.04 7.03
CA GLY A 196 -0.97 -4.09 6.83
C GLY A 196 -0.51 -4.72 8.15
N ALA A 197 -0.17 -3.89 9.15
CA ALA A 197 0.25 -4.35 10.46
C ALA A 197 -0.87 -5.08 11.22
N ARG A 198 -2.12 -4.60 11.14
CA ARG A 198 -3.30 -5.29 11.70
C ARG A 198 -3.54 -6.63 11.06
N THR A 199 -3.34 -6.74 9.74
CA THR A 199 -3.46 -8.02 9.04
C THR A 199 -2.38 -9.00 9.47
N ALA A 200 -1.13 -8.54 9.61
CA ALA A 200 -0.05 -9.36 10.15
C ALA A 200 -0.35 -9.84 11.57
N LEU A 201 -0.91 -8.97 12.43
CA LEU A 201 -1.30 -9.32 13.80
C LEU A 201 -2.42 -10.37 13.81
N ARG A 202 -3.50 -10.17 13.04
CA ARG A 202 -4.59 -11.16 12.91
C ARG A 202 -4.06 -12.52 12.43
N ASN A 203 -3.11 -12.52 11.51
CA ASN A 203 -2.48 -13.74 11.00
C ASN A 203 -1.57 -14.43 12.05
N ALA A 204 -0.99 -13.67 12.98
CA ALA A 204 -0.22 -14.20 14.10
C ALA A 204 -1.12 -14.76 15.21
N GLU A 205 -2.30 -14.17 15.38
CA GLU A 205 -3.32 -14.59 16.36
C GLU A 205 -4.18 -15.77 15.86
N ALA A 206 -4.39 -15.92 14.56
CA ALA A 206 -5.27 -16.93 13.96
C ALA A 206 -4.56 -17.77 12.88
N VAL A 207 -4.26 -19.01 13.23
CA VAL A 207 -3.72 -20.01 12.31
C VAL A 207 -4.88 -20.81 11.67
N TYR A 208 -5.52 -20.27 10.61
CA TYR A 208 -6.46 -21.04 9.75
C TYR A 208 -6.63 -20.45 8.33
N GLY A 209 -6.87 -21.31 7.33
CA GLY A 209 -7.25 -20.88 5.97
C GLY A 209 -7.73 -22.01 5.05
N HIS A 210 -9.04 -22.09 4.80
CA HIS A 210 -9.66 -22.88 3.72
C HIS A 210 -9.84 -21.97 2.49
N GLN A 211 -9.56 -22.45 1.26
CA GLN A 211 -9.91 -21.70 0.06
C GLN A 211 -10.07 -22.54 -1.23
N SER A 212 -11.32 -22.52 -1.70
CA SER A 212 -11.87 -23.04 -2.96
C SER A 212 -11.24 -22.38 -4.20
N ALA A 213 -11.37 -23.03 -5.37
CA ALA A 213 -10.78 -22.70 -6.68
C ALA A 213 -9.37 -23.26 -6.98
N ILE A 214 -9.21 -24.58 -6.87
CA ILE A 214 -8.19 -25.36 -7.62
C ILE A 214 -8.81 -26.73 -7.92
N GLU A 215 -9.75 -26.81 -8.85
CA GLU A 215 -10.46 -28.07 -9.08
C GLU A 215 -9.81 -28.91 -10.19
N GLY A 216 -9.41 -28.34 -11.34
CA GLY A 216 -8.92 -29.15 -12.47
C GLY A 216 -7.72 -30.09 -12.19
N PRO A 217 -6.54 -29.57 -11.80
CA PRO A 217 -5.36 -30.40 -11.55
C PRO A 217 -5.47 -31.24 -10.28
N LEU A 218 -6.22 -30.74 -9.28
CA LEU A 218 -6.43 -31.41 -8.01
C LEU A 218 -7.40 -32.59 -8.16
N ILE A 219 -8.42 -32.46 -9.02
CA ILE A 219 -9.30 -33.56 -9.41
C ILE A 219 -8.50 -34.64 -10.15
N ALA A 220 -7.63 -34.28 -11.09
CA ALA A 220 -6.80 -35.25 -11.80
C ALA A 220 -5.86 -36.03 -10.85
N ALA A 221 -5.15 -35.33 -9.97
CA ALA A 221 -4.28 -35.97 -8.98
C ALA A 221 -5.07 -36.77 -7.94
N ALA A 222 -6.26 -36.30 -7.54
CA ALA A 222 -7.15 -37.04 -6.64
C ALA A 222 -7.76 -38.29 -7.31
N THR A 223 -8.00 -38.26 -8.63
CA THR A 223 -8.44 -39.45 -9.39
C THR A 223 -7.32 -40.49 -9.51
N GLU A 224 -6.07 -40.07 -9.68
CA GLU A 224 -4.92 -40.98 -9.66
C GLU A 224 -4.74 -41.62 -8.28
N GLU A 225 -4.88 -40.85 -7.20
CA GLU A 225 -4.87 -41.40 -5.83
C GLU A 225 -6.03 -42.40 -5.63
N ALA A 226 -7.25 -42.08 -6.07
CA ALA A 226 -8.40 -42.96 -5.95
C ALA A 226 -8.21 -44.30 -6.71
N VAL A 227 -7.60 -44.25 -7.91
CA VAL A 227 -7.28 -45.45 -8.70
C VAL A 227 -6.18 -46.29 -8.02
N ALA A 228 -5.15 -45.65 -7.44
CA ALA A 228 -4.10 -46.32 -6.68
C ALA A 228 -4.66 -46.97 -5.39
N GLN A 229 -5.61 -46.32 -4.72
CA GLN A 229 -6.28 -46.88 -3.55
C GLN A 229 -7.18 -48.07 -3.91
N ALA A 230 -7.89 -47.99 -5.05
CA ALA A 230 -8.73 -49.09 -5.54
C ALA A 230 -7.91 -50.33 -5.90
N THR A 231 -6.75 -50.16 -6.56
CA THR A 231 -5.82 -51.26 -6.87
C THR A 231 -5.22 -51.89 -5.62
N THR A 232 -4.90 -51.08 -4.60
CA THR A 232 -4.46 -51.59 -3.28
C THR A 232 -5.54 -52.40 -2.57
N ARG A 233 -6.81 -51.98 -2.65
CA ARG A 233 -7.96 -52.74 -2.09
C ARG A 233 -8.11 -54.10 -2.75
N LEU A 234 -7.98 -54.15 -4.08
CA LEU A 234 -8.04 -55.41 -4.84
C LEU A 234 -6.88 -56.35 -4.43
N ALA A 235 -5.65 -55.85 -4.40
CA ALA A 235 -4.48 -56.62 -3.99
C ALA A 235 -4.60 -57.15 -2.54
N ARG A 236 -5.20 -56.37 -1.63
CA ARG A 236 -5.45 -56.79 -0.24
C ARG A 236 -6.47 -57.92 -0.13
N ASN A 237 -7.55 -57.85 -0.92
CA ASN A 237 -8.55 -58.91 -0.98
C ASN A 237 -7.99 -60.19 -1.61
N GLU A 238 -7.17 -60.07 -2.65
CA GLU A 238 -6.45 -61.20 -3.25
C GLU A 238 -5.51 -61.86 -2.23
N ASN A 239 -4.77 -61.06 -1.45
CA ASN A 239 -3.89 -61.57 -0.39
C ASN A 239 -4.69 -62.27 0.73
N ALA A 240 -5.77 -61.66 1.23
CA ALA A 240 -6.63 -62.27 2.25
C ALA A 240 -7.25 -63.59 1.78
N ARG A 241 -7.65 -63.67 0.51
CA ARG A 241 -8.17 -64.90 -0.10
C ARG A 241 -7.08 -65.97 -0.25
N ALA A 242 -5.88 -65.58 -0.65
CA ALA A 242 -4.73 -66.48 -0.72
C ALA A 242 -4.36 -67.04 0.67
N GLN A 243 -4.46 -66.22 1.73
CA GLN A 243 -4.28 -66.66 3.12
C GLN A 243 -5.36 -67.68 3.54
N GLN A 244 -6.64 -67.41 3.27
CA GLN A 244 -7.72 -68.34 3.60
C GLN A 244 -7.62 -69.68 2.87
N LEU A 245 -7.19 -69.68 1.61
CA LEU A 245 -6.96 -70.89 0.83
C LEU A 245 -5.76 -71.69 1.37
N ALA A 246 -4.67 -71.00 1.74
CA ALA A 246 -3.52 -71.61 2.40
C ALA A 246 -3.90 -72.31 3.72
N ASP A 247 -4.82 -71.72 4.48
CA ASP A 247 -5.30 -72.26 5.75
C ASP A 247 -6.26 -73.47 5.57
N GLN A 248 -6.94 -73.59 4.43
CA GLN A 248 -7.90 -74.65 4.14
C GLN A 248 -7.28 -75.88 3.45
N ASP A 249 -6.25 -75.71 2.62
CA ASP A 249 -5.68 -76.77 1.77
C ASP A 249 -4.37 -77.39 2.30
N ALA A 250 -4.02 -77.17 3.57
CA ALA A 250 -2.76 -77.64 4.18
C ALA A 250 -2.69 -79.17 4.46
N ALA A 251 -3.24 -80.00 3.58
CA ALA A 251 -3.21 -81.46 3.72
C ALA A 251 -1.97 -82.13 3.09
N THR A 252 -1.22 -81.46 2.19
CA THR A 252 0.01 -82.02 1.57
C THR A 252 1.17 -81.01 1.42
N PRO A 253 2.46 -81.43 1.52
CA PRO A 253 3.61 -80.52 1.45
C PRO A 253 3.72 -79.71 0.15
N GLN A 254 3.30 -80.25 -0.99
CA GLN A 254 3.31 -79.53 -2.28
C GLN A 254 2.21 -78.46 -2.37
N ALA A 255 1.08 -78.64 -1.69
CA ALA A 255 0.03 -77.64 -1.61
C ALA A 255 0.46 -76.45 -0.73
N LEU A 256 1.19 -76.74 0.35
CA LEU A 256 1.76 -75.72 1.24
C LEU A 256 2.78 -74.82 0.51
N ASP A 257 3.70 -75.39 -0.27
CA ASP A 257 4.73 -74.65 -1.03
C ASP A 257 4.13 -73.71 -2.10
N ARG A 258 3.09 -74.18 -2.80
CA ARG A 258 2.31 -73.36 -3.74
C ARG A 258 1.59 -72.22 -3.03
N ALA A 259 0.91 -72.53 -1.93
CA ALA A 259 0.20 -71.53 -1.14
C ALA A 259 1.16 -70.46 -0.56
N THR A 260 2.36 -70.85 -0.14
CA THR A 260 3.38 -69.87 0.32
C THR A 260 3.90 -68.99 -0.80
N THR A 261 4.07 -69.54 -2.01
CA THR A 261 4.52 -68.78 -3.19
C THR A 261 3.46 -67.79 -3.66
N GLU A 262 2.19 -68.22 -3.68
CA GLU A 262 1.05 -67.35 -4.01
C GLU A 262 0.85 -66.25 -2.96
N ARG A 263 1.05 -66.56 -1.67
CA ARG A 263 1.03 -65.55 -0.59
C ARG A 263 2.14 -64.53 -0.76
N ALA A 264 3.38 -64.96 -1.03
CA ALA A 264 4.50 -64.06 -1.24
C ALA A 264 4.29 -63.14 -2.47
N ALA A 265 3.71 -63.67 -3.55
CA ALA A 265 3.36 -62.87 -4.73
C ALA A 265 2.24 -61.86 -4.44
N ALA A 266 1.24 -62.22 -3.64
CA ALA A 266 0.16 -61.32 -3.22
C ALA A 266 0.65 -60.24 -2.24
N GLU A 267 1.56 -60.58 -1.33
CA GLU A 267 2.24 -59.63 -0.43
C GLU A 267 3.09 -58.62 -1.21
N ALA A 268 3.85 -59.07 -2.22
CA ALA A 268 4.63 -58.19 -3.10
C ALA A 268 3.74 -57.22 -3.91
N LYS A 269 2.60 -57.70 -4.44
CA LYS A 269 1.60 -56.85 -5.12
C LYS A 269 0.99 -55.81 -4.18
N LEU A 270 0.68 -56.20 -2.94
CA LEU A 270 0.14 -55.29 -1.92
C LEU A 270 1.15 -54.21 -1.53
N ALA A 271 2.43 -54.58 -1.39
CA ALA A 271 3.51 -53.64 -1.10
C ALA A 271 3.71 -52.63 -2.24
N GLY A 272 3.74 -53.09 -3.50
CA GLY A 272 3.86 -52.21 -4.67
C GLY A 272 2.65 -51.28 -4.85
N ALA A 273 1.44 -51.76 -4.58
CA ALA A 273 0.23 -50.92 -4.61
C ALA A 273 0.23 -49.87 -3.48
N GLY A 274 0.74 -50.24 -2.28
CA GLY A 274 0.91 -49.31 -1.16
C GLY A 274 1.92 -48.19 -1.45
N GLN A 275 3.03 -48.49 -2.13
CA GLN A 275 3.98 -47.48 -2.61
C GLN A 275 3.33 -46.55 -3.65
N GLY A 276 2.55 -47.10 -4.60
CA GLY A 276 1.83 -46.27 -5.57
C GLY A 276 0.85 -45.26 -4.95
N VAL A 277 0.23 -45.60 -3.81
CA VAL A 277 -0.61 -44.66 -3.05
C VAL A 277 0.22 -43.58 -2.35
N GLN A 278 1.39 -43.91 -1.83
CA GLN A 278 2.30 -42.92 -1.23
C GLN A 278 2.81 -41.93 -2.29
N ASP A 279 3.24 -42.43 -3.45
CA ASP A 279 3.72 -41.59 -4.55
C ASP A 279 2.61 -40.67 -5.06
N ALA A 280 1.39 -41.18 -5.23
CA ALA A 280 0.23 -40.37 -5.65
C ALA A 280 -0.12 -39.27 -4.63
N ARG A 281 -0.05 -39.57 -3.33
CA ARG A 281 -0.28 -38.57 -2.25
C ARG A 281 0.76 -37.47 -2.25
N GLU A 282 2.01 -37.84 -2.46
CA GLU A 282 3.11 -36.88 -2.52
C GLU A 282 2.96 -35.95 -3.75
N GLN A 283 2.55 -36.51 -4.88
CA GLN A 283 2.23 -35.76 -6.11
C GLN A 283 1.07 -34.76 -5.91
N VAL A 284 -0.01 -35.16 -5.23
CA VAL A 284 -1.14 -34.30 -4.86
C VAL A 284 -0.69 -33.17 -3.93
N ALA A 285 0.14 -33.49 -2.93
CA ALA A 285 0.66 -32.52 -1.98
C ALA A 285 1.55 -31.47 -2.66
N LEU A 286 2.44 -31.90 -3.55
CA LEU A 286 3.31 -31.02 -4.35
C LEU A 286 2.49 -30.08 -5.22
N THR A 287 1.48 -30.61 -5.94
CA THR A 287 0.63 -29.82 -6.83
C THR A 287 -0.20 -28.79 -6.04
N ARG A 288 -0.68 -29.16 -4.85
CA ARG A 288 -1.40 -28.26 -3.94
C ARG A 288 -0.50 -27.13 -3.43
N ALA A 289 0.73 -27.45 -3.04
CA ALA A 289 1.70 -26.46 -2.55
C ALA A 289 2.10 -25.47 -3.66
N GLN A 290 2.38 -25.97 -4.87
CA GLN A 290 2.67 -25.12 -6.03
C GLN A 290 1.51 -24.18 -6.37
N ALA A 291 0.27 -24.67 -6.31
CA ALA A 291 -0.91 -23.85 -6.57
C ALA A 291 -1.19 -22.81 -5.46
N GLN A 292 -0.83 -23.09 -4.20
CA GLN A 292 -0.86 -22.08 -3.14
C GLN A 292 0.18 -20.98 -3.37
N GLN A 293 1.42 -21.37 -3.66
CA GLN A 293 2.50 -20.43 -3.92
C GLN A 293 2.16 -19.48 -5.08
N LEU A 294 1.57 -19.99 -6.16
CA LEU A 294 1.13 -19.17 -7.29
C LEU A 294 0.01 -18.18 -6.92
N ARG A 295 -0.92 -18.56 -6.03
CA ARG A 295 -2.02 -17.68 -5.59
C ARG A 295 -1.53 -16.57 -4.66
N ASP A 296 -0.63 -16.87 -3.74
CA ASP A 296 -0.07 -15.87 -2.84
C ASP A 296 0.81 -14.86 -3.60
N ALA A 297 1.56 -15.36 -4.59
CA ALA A 297 2.29 -14.51 -5.53
C ALA A 297 1.33 -13.61 -6.34
N ALA A 298 0.21 -14.13 -6.83
CA ALA A 298 -0.78 -13.35 -7.58
C ALA A 298 -1.46 -12.27 -6.74
N ARG A 299 -1.81 -12.56 -5.49
CA ARG A 299 -2.38 -11.57 -4.55
C ARG A 299 -1.41 -10.45 -4.23
N THR A 300 -0.17 -10.82 -3.91
CA THR A 300 0.89 -9.85 -3.61
C THR A 300 1.14 -8.95 -4.83
N ALA A 301 1.20 -9.54 -6.03
CA ALA A 301 1.35 -8.79 -7.28
C ALA A 301 0.17 -7.84 -7.56
N LEU A 302 -1.06 -8.24 -7.23
CA LEU A 302 -2.25 -7.38 -7.38
C LEU A 302 -2.22 -6.18 -6.42
N ASP A 303 -1.93 -6.42 -5.14
CA ASP A 303 -1.82 -5.36 -4.13
C ASP A 303 -0.68 -4.38 -4.46
N GLU A 304 0.46 -4.88 -4.93
CA GLU A 304 1.57 -4.05 -5.41
C GLU A 304 1.19 -3.22 -6.64
N ALA A 305 0.47 -3.80 -7.61
CA ALA A 305 0.02 -3.10 -8.80
C ALA A 305 -1.00 -1.99 -8.47
N LEU A 306 -1.94 -2.25 -7.54
CA LEU A 306 -2.89 -1.24 -7.06
C LEU A 306 -2.19 -0.06 -6.39
N ARG A 307 -1.21 -0.33 -5.51
CA ARG A 307 -0.41 0.71 -4.85
C ARG A 307 0.41 1.53 -5.84
N ALA A 308 1.02 0.86 -6.83
CA ALA A 308 1.79 1.52 -7.87
C ALA A 308 0.93 2.46 -8.71
N ARG A 309 -0.31 2.06 -9.03
CA ARG A 309 -1.30 2.91 -9.72
C ARG A 309 -1.62 4.16 -8.91
N ASP A 310 -1.97 4.02 -7.63
CA ASP A 310 -2.39 5.14 -6.80
C ASP A 310 -1.26 6.15 -6.59
N ALA A 311 -0.05 5.66 -6.32
CA ALA A 311 1.13 6.51 -6.21
C ALA A 311 1.45 7.24 -7.52
N ALA A 312 1.29 6.61 -8.67
CA ALA A 312 1.52 7.23 -9.97
C ALA A 312 0.44 8.27 -10.32
N GLN A 313 -0.82 8.04 -9.94
CA GLN A 313 -1.91 9.01 -10.13
C GLN A 313 -1.76 10.24 -9.24
N ALA A 314 -1.47 10.08 -7.95
CA ALA A 314 -1.25 11.20 -7.05
C ALA A 314 -0.08 12.08 -7.52
N ARG A 315 1.02 11.46 -8.00
CA ARG A 315 2.14 12.20 -8.59
C ARG A 315 1.75 12.95 -9.87
N LEU A 316 0.91 12.36 -10.72
CA LEU A 316 0.41 13.03 -11.92
C LEU A 316 -0.48 14.23 -11.55
N GLU A 317 -1.33 14.12 -10.54
CA GLU A 317 -2.18 15.21 -10.07
C GLU A 317 -1.35 16.39 -9.54
N VAL A 318 -0.31 16.11 -8.75
CA VAL A 318 0.65 17.14 -8.29
C VAL A 318 1.33 17.84 -9.47
N VAL A 319 1.74 17.09 -10.49
CA VAL A 319 2.42 17.64 -11.68
C VAL A 319 1.45 18.43 -12.58
N LEU A 320 0.18 18.04 -12.65
CA LEU A 320 -0.86 18.73 -13.43
C LEU A 320 -1.31 20.04 -12.77
N ALA A 321 -1.25 20.16 -11.45
CA ALA A 321 -1.66 21.35 -10.70
C ALA A 321 -0.72 22.55 -10.92
N GLY A 322 0.51 22.33 -11.38
CA GLY A 322 1.45 23.40 -11.76
C GLY A 322 2.06 24.16 -10.57
N THR A 323 2.81 25.21 -10.88
CA THR A 323 3.48 26.09 -9.92
C THR A 323 2.52 27.15 -9.37
N ARG A 324 2.42 27.22 -8.04
CA ARG A 324 1.58 28.12 -7.26
C ARG A 324 1.60 29.58 -7.78
N GLU A 325 0.43 30.15 -8.11
CA GLU A 325 0.29 31.57 -8.52
C GLU A 325 0.90 32.55 -7.51
N GLU A 326 0.90 32.20 -6.21
CA GLU A 326 1.54 33.00 -5.17
C GLU A 326 3.07 32.96 -5.25
N ARG A 327 3.68 31.82 -5.60
CA ARG A 327 5.13 31.77 -5.84
C ARG A 327 5.51 32.61 -7.04
N ILE A 328 4.66 32.61 -8.07
CA ILE A 328 4.81 33.47 -9.23
C ILE A 328 4.71 34.95 -8.79
N ARG A 329 3.68 35.33 -8.02
CA ARG A 329 3.55 36.70 -7.49
C ARG A 329 4.71 37.13 -6.58
N LEU A 330 5.23 36.23 -5.74
CA LEU A 330 6.40 36.50 -4.89
C LEU A 330 7.66 36.65 -5.73
N ALA A 331 7.87 35.79 -6.73
CA ALA A 331 8.98 35.89 -7.66
C ALA A 331 8.89 37.14 -8.55
N GLU A 332 7.69 37.55 -8.97
CA GLU A 332 7.44 38.82 -9.66
C GLU A 332 7.75 40.03 -8.76
N ALA A 333 7.43 39.95 -7.47
CA ALA A 333 7.78 40.99 -6.51
C ALA A 333 9.30 41.06 -6.27
N ALA A 334 9.96 39.90 -6.17
CA ALA A 334 11.41 39.79 -6.04
C ALA A 334 12.13 40.30 -7.30
N LEU A 335 11.62 39.98 -8.49
CA LEU A 335 12.14 40.52 -9.76
C LEU A 335 12.01 42.04 -9.80
N ARG A 336 10.85 42.60 -9.44
CA ARG A 336 10.66 44.06 -9.36
C ARG A 336 11.62 44.74 -8.39
N ALA A 337 11.95 44.09 -7.27
CA ALA A 337 12.94 44.59 -6.33
C ALA A 337 14.36 44.56 -6.92
N ALA A 338 14.73 43.46 -7.58
CA ALA A 338 16.04 43.32 -8.23
C ALA A 338 16.23 44.30 -9.40
N GLU A 339 15.18 44.55 -10.20
CA GLU A 339 15.15 45.56 -11.26
C GLU A 339 15.39 46.98 -10.69
N ALA A 340 14.70 47.32 -9.59
CA ALA A 340 14.86 48.62 -8.94
C ALA A 340 16.28 48.83 -8.37
N GLU A 341 16.90 47.76 -7.85
CA GLU A 341 18.30 47.79 -7.40
C GLU A 341 19.29 47.96 -8.56
N ALA A 342 19.07 47.27 -9.68
CA ALA A 342 19.90 47.39 -10.87
C ALA A 342 19.81 48.78 -11.51
N GLU A 343 18.60 49.35 -11.57
CA GLU A 343 18.37 50.72 -12.05
C GLU A 343 19.06 51.74 -11.13
N GLY A 344 18.93 51.61 -9.81
CA GLY A 344 19.62 52.47 -8.85
C GLY A 344 21.15 52.38 -8.94
N ALA A 345 21.70 51.18 -9.16
CA ALA A 345 23.14 51.00 -9.37
C ALA A 345 23.62 51.59 -10.71
N ALA A 346 22.78 51.59 -11.74
CA ALA A 346 23.09 52.20 -13.04
C ALA A 346 23.11 53.73 -12.95
N ASP A 347 22.14 54.30 -12.23
CA ASP A 347 22.11 55.74 -11.92
C ASP A 347 23.35 56.15 -11.12
N ALA A 348 23.76 55.36 -10.12
CA ALA A 348 24.96 55.59 -9.34
C ALA A 348 26.25 55.56 -10.19
N LEU A 349 26.38 54.61 -11.12
CA LEU A 349 27.51 54.55 -12.06
C LEU A 349 27.53 55.76 -13.01
N THR A 350 26.36 56.18 -13.50
CA THR A 350 26.22 57.34 -14.36
C THR A 350 26.67 58.60 -13.63
N ASN A 351 26.23 58.79 -12.39
CA ASN A 351 26.62 59.91 -11.54
C ASN A 351 28.12 59.89 -11.22
N ALA A 352 28.68 58.73 -10.86
CA ALA A 352 30.11 58.57 -10.61
C ALA A 352 30.96 58.84 -11.87
N SER A 353 30.44 58.54 -13.06
CA SER A 353 31.13 58.79 -14.34
C SER A 353 31.06 60.25 -14.78
N ALA A 354 30.02 60.98 -14.39
CA ALA A 354 29.83 62.40 -14.67
C ALA A 354 30.63 63.31 -13.74
N ALA A 355 31.13 62.80 -12.61
CA ALA A 355 31.96 63.56 -11.67
C ALA A 355 33.34 63.88 -12.28
N HIS A 356 33.52 65.08 -12.83
CA HIS A 356 34.81 65.58 -13.29
C HIS A 356 35.68 66.03 -12.11
N ALA A 357 36.63 65.19 -11.67
CA ALA A 357 37.79 65.65 -10.89
C ALA A 357 39.00 64.70 -10.94
N ASP A 358 40.17 65.32 -11.04
CA ASP A 358 41.53 64.83 -11.30
C ASP A 358 42.16 63.88 -10.24
N ARG A 359 41.41 62.96 -9.63
CA ARG A 359 41.93 62.20 -8.46
C ARG A 359 41.56 60.71 -8.48
N LEU A 360 42.49 59.89 -8.01
CA LEU A 360 42.35 58.46 -7.72
C LEU A 360 40.98 58.09 -7.11
N ALA A 361 40.44 58.94 -6.24
CA ALA A 361 39.13 58.77 -5.61
C ALA A 361 37.95 58.67 -6.61
N ALA A 362 37.93 59.48 -7.68
CA ALA A 362 36.86 59.42 -8.68
C ALA A 362 36.90 58.10 -9.48
N ARG A 363 38.12 57.60 -9.77
CA ARG A 363 38.31 56.28 -10.39
C ARG A 363 37.83 55.15 -9.47
N GLN A 364 38.24 55.18 -8.20
CA GLN A 364 37.81 54.20 -7.21
C GLN A 364 36.28 54.19 -7.05
N GLN A 365 35.64 55.36 -7.02
CA GLN A 365 34.20 55.48 -6.91
C GLN A 365 33.48 54.90 -8.13
N ARG A 366 33.94 55.24 -9.34
CA ARG A 366 33.39 54.67 -10.58
C ARG A 366 33.57 53.16 -10.65
N ASP A 367 34.75 52.65 -10.32
CA ASP A 367 35.03 51.22 -10.36
C ASP A 367 34.17 50.47 -9.33
N SER A 368 33.97 51.03 -8.13
CA SER A 368 33.06 50.47 -7.11
C SER A 368 31.59 50.46 -7.57
N ALA A 369 31.13 51.52 -8.24
CA ALA A 369 29.79 51.61 -8.79
C ALA A 369 29.59 50.64 -9.95
N ALA A 370 30.60 50.42 -10.79
CA ALA A 370 30.58 49.43 -11.86
C ALA A 370 30.45 48.00 -11.28
N THR A 371 31.24 47.66 -10.26
CA THR A 371 31.12 46.36 -9.57
C THR A 371 29.77 46.20 -8.85
N ALA A 372 29.18 47.29 -8.34
CA ALA A 372 27.85 47.25 -7.74
C ALA A 372 26.76 46.98 -8.79
N LEU A 373 26.81 47.65 -9.94
CA LEU A 373 25.89 47.42 -11.06
C LEU A 373 26.00 46.01 -11.62
N GLU A 374 27.22 45.49 -11.77
CA GLU A 374 27.43 44.11 -12.23
C GLU A 374 26.76 43.09 -11.30
N ARG A 375 26.92 43.27 -9.98
CA ARG A 375 26.25 42.44 -8.96
C ARG A 375 24.72 42.58 -9.01
N ALA A 376 24.21 43.80 -9.12
CA ALA A 376 22.77 44.04 -9.19
C ALA A 376 22.14 43.41 -10.44
N ARG A 377 22.78 43.54 -11.62
CA ARG A 377 22.34 42.88 -12.87
C ARG A 377 22.49 41.36 -12.83
N ALA A 378 23.42 40.82 -12.06
CA ALA A 378 23.48 39.38 -11.82
C ALA A 378 22.28 38.92 -10.96
N GLY A 379 21.90 39.70 -9.94
CA GLY A 379 20.71 39.46 -9.13
C GLY A 379 19.41 39.53 -9.92
N GLU A 380 19.25 40.54 -10.80
CA GLU A 380 18.12 40.68 -11.71
C GLU A 380 17.97 39.46 -12.63
N ARG A 381 19.06 39.04 -13.28
CA ARG A 381 19.07 37.83 -14.12
C ARG A 381 18.72 36.57 -13.35
N ALA A 382 19.17 36.45 -12.10
CA ALA A 382 18.83 35.33 -11.24
C ALA A 382 17.34 35.31 -10.87
N ALA A 383 16.76 36.45 -10.47
CA ALA A 383 15.34 36.58 -10.17
C ALA A 383 14.45 36.31 -11.41
N GLN A 384 14.90 36.76 -12.59
CA GLN A 384 14.22 36.51 -13.85
C GLN A 384 14.28 35.03 -14.27
N ALA A 385 15.42 34.37 -14.03
CA ALA A 385 15.57 32.93 -14.22
C ALA A 385 14.65 32.14 -13.27
N GLU A 386 14.53 32.55 -12.02
CA GLU A 386 13.62 31.92 -11.06
C GLU A 386 12.15 32.08 -11.45
N LEU A 387 11.73 33.29 -11.83
CA LEU A 387 10.37 33.55 -12.31
C LEU A 387 10.06 32.76 -13.59
N SER A 388 11.00 32.69 -14.53
CA SER A 388 10.80 31.91 -15.77
C SER A 388 10.74 30.40 -15.52
N LEU A 389 11.52 29.86 -14.59
CA LEU A 389 11.37 28.48 -14.12
C LEU A 389 10.00 28.23 -13.49
N LEU A 390 9.51 29.19 -12.70
CA LEU A 390 8.19 29.11 -12.10
C LEU A 390 7.07 29.20 -13.15
N LEU A 391 7.18 30.08 -14.14
CA LEU A 391 6.18 30.24 -15.20
C LEU A 391 6.19 29.07 -16.20
N ALA A 392 7.36 28.47 -16.45
CA ALA A 392 7.48 27.28 -17.28
C ALA A 392 6.82 26.04 -16.65
N GLY A 393 6.55 26.06 -15.34
CA GLY A 393 5.94 24.95 -14.61
C GLY A 393 6.81 23.69 -14.65
N HIS A 394 6.19 22.51 -14.47
CA HIS A 394 6.86 21.25 -14.76
C HIS A 394 7.10 21.12 -16.28
N THR A 395 8.29 20.71 -16.70
CA THR A 395 8.61 20.54 -18.13
C THR A 395 7.58 19.63 -18.82
N GLN A 396 7.27 19.86 -20.11
CA GLN A 396 6.42 18.94 -20.87
C GLN A 396 6.90 17.49 -20.75
N GLU A 397 8.22 17.28 -20.74
CA GLU A 397 8.83 15.98 -20.48
C GLU A 397 8.47 15.41 -19.09
N ALA A 398 8.51 16.20 -18.02
CA ALA A 398 8.11 15.73 -16.69
C ALA A 398 6.63 15.35 -16.62
N LEU A 399 5.78 16.07 -17.35
CA LEU A 399 4.35 15.82 -17.43
C LEU A 399 4.03 14.57 -18.27
N GLU A 400 4.76 14.37 -19.38
CA GLU A 400 4.71 13.14 -20.17
C GLU A 400 5.26 11.94 -19.42
N VAL A 401 6.35 12.09 -18.65
CA VAL A 401 6.90 11.03 -17.79
C VAL A 401 5.89 10.67 -16.69
N ALA A 402 5.24 11.64 -16.06
CA ALA A 402 4.22 11.39 -15.05
C ALA A 402 2.98 10.69 -15.65
N ARG A 403 2.51 11.14 -16.83
CA ARG A 403 1.41 10.48 -17.57
C ARG A 403 1.78 9.08 -18.01
N GLY A 404 3.00 8.90 -18.51
CA GLY A 404 3.56 7.62 -18.93
C GLY A 404 3.60 6.62 -17.78
N ARG A 405 4.12 7.03 -16.61
CA ARG A 405 4.13 6.20 -15.39
C ARG A 405 2.73 5.85 -14.89
N ALA A 406 1.79 6.79 -14.93
CA ALA A 406 0.40 6.53 -14.56
C ALA A 406 -0.28 5.56 -15.54
N ALA A 407 -0.01 5.68 -16.84
CA ALA A 407 -0.50 4.76 -17.87
C ALA A 407 0.13 3.35 -17.74
N GLU A 408 1.43 3.28 -17.50
CA GLU A 408 2.18 2.04 -17.26
C GLU A 408 1.65 1.30 -16.02
N ALA A 409 1.44 2.00 -14.91
CA ALA A 409 0.89 1.41 -13.69
C ALA A 409 -0.55 0.88 -13.87
N ARG A 410 -1.39 1.59 -14.65
CA ARG A 410 -2.74 1.12 -15.01
C ARG A 410 -2.69 -0.10 -15.93
N ALA A 411 -1.76 -0.12 -16.89
CA ALA A 411 -1.58 -1.26 -17.78
C ALA A 411 -1.07 -2.50 -17.03
N ALA A 412 -0.14 -2.31 -16.09
CA ALA A 412 0.36 -3.37 -15.21
C ALA A 412 -0.77 -3.96 -14.35
N LEU A 413 -1.61 -3.13 -13.73
CA LEU A 413 -2.79 -3.58 -12.98
C LEU A 413 -3.73 -4.43 -13.85
N LYS A 414 -4.06 -3.95 -15.04
CA LYS A 414 -4.92 -4.67 -15.98
C LYS A 414 -4.33 -6.01 -16.42
N ALA A 415 -3.01 -6.10 -16.55
CA ALA A 415 -2.32 -7.35 -16.89
C ALA A 415 -2.36 -8.38 -15.74
N VAL A 416 -2.41 -7.91 -14.49
CA VAL A 416 -2.57 -8.77 -13.30
C VAL A 416 -4.02 -9.21 -13.11
N GLU A 417 -5.01 -8.36 -13.42
CA GLU A 417 -6.45 -8.70 -13.32
C GLU A 417 -6.93 -9.74 -14.35
N VAL A 418 -6.23 -9.87 -15.48
CA VAL A 418 -6.58 -10.79 -16.58
C VAL A 418 -5.93 -12.18 -16.41
N ARG A 419 -4.95 -12.31 -15.50
CA ARG A 419 -4.28 -13.57 -15.15
C ARG A 419 -4.96 -14.25 -13.97
#